data_AF-A0A7J9EQ86-F1
#
_entry.id   AF-A0A7J9EQ86-F1
#
_cell.length_a   1.000
_cell.length_b   1.000
_cell.length_c   1.000
_cell.angle_alpha   90.00
_cell.angle_beta   90.00
_cell.angle_gamma   90.00
#
_symmetry.space_group_name_H-M   'P 1'
#
loop_
_entity.id
_entity.type
_entity.pdbx_description
1 polymer ?
#
loop_
_entity_poly.entity_id
_entity_poly.type
_entity_poly.pdbx_seq_one_letter_code
_entity_poly.pdbx_strand_id
1 'polypeptide(L)'
;MLLPKDPNATIIMLATGTGIAPFRSFLWKMFFEKHDDYKLTALPRGKQAFLTFTSFFILVLEHIGLGFLHSTQEFEKMKEKAPNNLRVDYAISREQTNEQGEKMYIQTRMAQYAEELWELLKKDNTYVYMCGLKGMEKGIDDIMTSLAAKDGIDWIEYKRQMKKGEQWNVEVY
;
A
#
# COMPACT_ATOMS: atom_id res chain seq x y z
N MET A 1 -1.46 13.19 -6.70
CA MET A 1 -1.40 12.71 -5.30
C MET A 1 -0.25 13.40 -4.57
N LEU A 2 -0.39 13.72 -3.28
CA LEU A 2 0.69 14.25 -2.44
C LEU A 2 0.97 13.31 -1.27
N LEU A 3 2.24 13.19 -0.88
CA LEU A 3 2.64 12.45 0.31
C LEU A 3 2.23 13.17 1.59
N PRO A 4 1.88 12.44 2.67
CA PRO A 4 1.59 13.08 3.94
C PRO A 4 2.85 13.73 4.48
N LYS A 5 2.69 14.83 5.22
CA LYS A 5 3.80 15.52 5.88
C LYS A 5 4.24 14.80 7.16
N ASP A 6 3.38 13.97 7.72
CA ASP A 6 3.69 13.18 8.91
C ASP A 6 4.76 12.12 8.58
N PRO A 7 5.96 12.20 9.18
CA PRO A 7 7.03 11.22 8.96
C PRO A 7 6.70 9.84 9.50
N ASN A 8 5.71 9.73 10.40
CA ASN A 8 5.25 8.48 10.98
C ASN A 8 3.98 7.93 10.30
N ALA A 9 3.62 8.48 9.13
CA ALA A 9 2.47 8.03 8.38
C ALA A 9 2.66 6.58 7.91
N THR A 10 1.60 5.78 8.07
CA THR A 10 1.46 4.49 7.41
C THR A 10 0.90 4.74 6.01
N ILE A 11 1.52 4.18 4.98
CA ILE A 11 1.17 4.50 3.58
C ILE A 11 0.94 3.22 2.79
N ILE A 12 -0.30 2.93 2.44
CA ILE A 12 -0.68 1.77 1.64
C ILE A 12 -0.73 2.18 0.17
N MET A 13 -0.03 1.46 -0.72
CA MET A 13 0.07 1.79 -2.15
C MET A 13 -0.45 0.62 -3.01
N LEU A 14 -1.51 0.85 -3.76
CA LEU A 14 -2.20 -0.17 -4.54
C LEU A 14 -2.06 0.16 -6.02
N ALA A 15 -1.26 -0.61 -6.75
CA ALA A 15 -0.90 -0.30 -8.14
C ALA A 15 -1.25 -1.43 -9.12
N THR A 16 -1.82 -1.07 -10.26
CA THR A 16 -2.01 -2.00 -11.39
C THR A 16 -1.35 -1.46 -12.65
N GLY A 17 -0.58 -2.29 -13.35
CA GLY A 17 0.10 -1.92 -14.59
C GLY A 17 0.97 -0.66 -14.45
N THR A 18 0.71 0.36 -15.26
CA THR A 18 1.45 1.65 -15.25
C THR A 18 1.17 2.52 -14.02
N GLY A 19 0.19 2.16 -13.18
CA GLY A 19 -0.12 2.86 -11.93
C GLY A 19 0.99 2.80 -10.88
N ILE A 20 2.04 2.01 -11.11
CA ILE A 20 3.25 2.01 -10.28
C ILE A 20 4.08 3.29 -10.39
N ALA A 21 3.93 4.05 -11.48
CA ALA A 21 4.73 5.25 -11.74
C ALA A 21 4.76 6.27 -10.59
N PRO A 22 3.62 6.75 -10.04
CA PRO A 22 3.63 7.69 -8.93
C PRO A 22 4.28 7.11 -7.66
N PHE A 23 4.09 5.80 -7.41
CA PHE A 23 4.63 5.14 -6.22
C PHE A 23 6.13 4.93 -6.31
N ARG A 24 6.66 4.69 -7.51
CA ARG A 24 8.11 4.65 -7.74
C ARG A 24 8.75 5.98 -7.35
N SER A 25 8.15 7.11 -7.74
CA SER A 25 8.62 8.44 -7.33
C SER A 25 8.52 8.67 -5.82
N PHE A 26 7.42 8.26 -5.18
CA PHE A 26 7.26 8.35 -3.73
C PHE A 26 8.32 7.54 -2.98
N LEU A 27 8.51 6.28 -3.37
CA LEU A 27 9.50 5.39 -2.77
C LEU A 27 10.94 5.90 -2.99
N TRP A 28 11.24 6.45 -4.16
CA TRP A 28 12.54 7.10 -4.40
C TRP A 28 12.76 8.30 -3.47
N LYS A 29 11.75 9.17 -3.35
CA LYS A 29 11.77 10.30 -2.41
C LYS A 29 11.98 9.85 -0.96
N MET A 30 11.40 8.70 -0.57
CA MET A 30 11.49 8.16 0.78
C MET A 30 12.82 7.45 1.11
N PHE A 31 13.38 6.68 0.17
CA PHE A 31 14.50 5.75 0.45
C PHE A 31 15.85 6.17 -0.14
N PHE A 32 15.86 7.09 -1.12
CA PHE A 32 17.07 7.47 -1.85
C PHE A 32 17.38 8.95 -1.81
N GLU A 33 16.37 9.81 -1.67
CA GLU A 33 16.57 11.27 -1.62
C GLU A 33 16.65 11.78 -0.18
N LYS A 34 17.39 12.88 0.02
CA LYS A 34 17.42 13.62 1.28
C LYS A 34 16.68 14.93 1.09
N HIS A 35 15.64 15.12 1.88
CA HIS A 35 14.78 16.28 1.84
C HIS A 35 14.76 16.94 3.22
N ASP A 36 14.88 18.26 3.27
CA ASP A 36 14.80 19.01 4.54
C ASP A 36 13.36 19.06 5.08
N ASP A 37 12.38 18.99 4.18
CA ASP A 37 10.94 19.03 4.42
C ASP A 37 10.30 17.65 4.68
N TYR A 38 10.99 16.56 4.33
CA TYR A 38 10.49 15.19 4.52
C TYR A 38 11.62 14.27 5.00
N LYS A 39 11.51 13.81 6.25
CA LYS A 39 12.43 12.82 6.83
C LYS A 39 11.63 11.58 7.18
N LEU A 40 11.82 10.50 6.43
CA LEU A 40 11.42 9.19 6.92
C LEU A 40 12.20 8.95 8.22
N THR A 41 11.50 8.76 9.34
CA THR A 41 12.11 8.35 10.60
C THR A 41 12.62 6.91 10.44
N ALA A 42 13.79 6.76 9.80
CA ALA A 42 14.54 5.53 9.85
C ALA A 42 14.89 5.27 11.32
N LEU A 43 14.37 4.17 11.88
CA LEU A 43 14.72 3.75 13.22
C LEU A 43 16.25 3.67 13.31
N PRO A 44 16.87 4.23 14.37
CA PRO A 44 18.32 4.14 14.53
C PRO A 44 18.74 2.67 14.53
N ARG A 45 19.71 2.33 13.67
CA ARG A 45 20.32 0.99 13.63
C ARG A 45 20.81 0.62 15.03
N GLY A 46 20.22 -0.41 15.63
CA GLY A 46 20.83 -1.09 16.78
C GLY A 46 20.00 -1.27 18.05
N LYS A 47 18.66 -1.28 18.02
CA LYS A 47 17.88 -1.81 19.16
C LYS A 47 16.73 -2.70 18.69
N GLN A 48 16.87 -4.00 18.95
CA GLN A 48 15.76 -4.94 19.05
C GLN A 48 14.76 -4.39 20.07
N ALA A 49 13.60 -3.93 19.62
CA ALA A 49 12.48 -3.61 20.48
C ALA A 49 11.18 -3.89 19.72
N PHE A 50 10.46 -4.87 20.23
CA PHE A 50 9.03 -5.08 20.16
C PHE A 50 8.21 -3.91 19.57
N LEU A 51 7.41 -4.22 18.54
CA LEU A 51 6.17 -3.54 18.14
C LEU A 51 6.14 -2.01 18.28
N THR A 52 6.47 -1.28 17.22
CA THR A 52 5.82 0.01 16.90
C THR A 52 6.04 0.36 15.42
N PHE A 53 4.95 0.35 14.66
CA PHE A 53 4.89 0.58 13.21
C PHE A 53 5.01 2.07 12.91
N THR A 54 5.95 2.48 12.06
CA THR A 54 6.17 3.92 11.79
C THR A 54 6.11 4.32 10.32
N SER A 55 6.23 3.37 9.39
CA SER A 55 5.64 3.48 8.06
C SER A 55 5.54 2.06 7.53
N PHE A 56 4.33 1.54 7.30
CA PHE A 56 4.12 0.24 6.67
C PHE A 56 3.65 0.50 5.26
N PHE A 57 4.53 0.25 4.29
CA PHE A 57 4.17 0.29 2.88
C PHE A 57 3.73 -1.09 2.45
N ILE A 58 2.50 -1.23 1.97
CA ILE A 58 2.07 -2.42 1.24
C ILE A 58 1.94 -1.96 -0.20
N LEU A 59 2.85 -2.43 -1.04
CA LEU A 59 2.75 -2.27 -2.48
C LEU A 59 2.17 -3.55 -3.06
N VAL A 60 0.97 -3.50 -3.66
CA VAL A 60 0.43 -4.64 -4.42
C VAL A 60 0.48 -4.30 -5.90
N LEU A 61 1.15 -5.16 -6.69
CA LEU A 61 1.34 -4.93 -8.12
C LEU A 61 0.68 -6.02 -8.97
N GLU A 62 -0.06 -5.57 -9.99
CA GLU A 62 -0.58 -6.44 -11.05
C GLU A 62 0.23 -6.28 -12.36
N HIS A 63 0.65 -7.41 -12.93
CA HIS A 63 1.74 -7.51 -13.91
C HIS A 63 1.33 -7.20 -15.37
N ILE A 64 1.97 -6.22 -16.03
CA ILE A 64 1.95 -6.06 -17.51
C ILE A 64 3.30 -5.47 -18.02
N GLY A 65 4.31 -6.30 -18.28
CA GLY A 65 5.43 -5.97 -19.19
C GLY A 65 6.85 -5.79 -18.60
N LEU A 66 7.84 -5.71 -19.51
CA LEU A 66 9.30 -5.66 -19.23
C LEU A 66 9.76 -4.49 -18.33
N GLY A 67 9.02 -3.37 -18.29
CA GLY A 67 9.33 -2.24 -17.41
C GLY A 67 9.30 -2.59 -15.91
N PHE A 68 8.61 -3.68 -15.55
CA PHE A 68 8.50 -4.17 -14.19
C PHE A 68 9.82 -4.72 -13.61
N LEU A 69 10.68 -5.30 -14.46
CA LEU A 69 11.94 -5.94 -14.03
C LEU A 69 12.95 -4.95 -13.44
N HIS A 70 12.92 -3.69 -13.86
CA HIS A 70 13.76 -2.66 -13.26
C HIS A 70 13.24 -2.25 -11.88
N SER A 71 11.91 -2.18 -11.72
CA SER A 71 11.28 -1.82 -10.45
C SER A 71 11.44 -2.90 -9.38
N THR A 72 11.46 -4.19 -9.74
CA THR A 72 11.71 -5.25 -8.75
C THR A 72 13.09 -5.15 -8.12
N GLN A 73 14.15 -4.90 -8.90
CA GLN A 73 15.50 -4.69 -8.38
C GLN A 73 15.61 -3.42 -7.51
N GLU A 74 14.85 -2.37 -7.84
CA GLU A 74 14.80 -1.15 -7.00
C GLU A 74 14.13 -1.44 -5.66
N PHE A 75 13.01 -2.16 -5.66
CA PHE A 75 12.28 -2.52 -4.43
C PHE A 75 13.08 -3.45 -3.53
N GLU A 76 13.85 -4.39 -4.10
CA GLU A 76 14.78 -5.22 -3.34
C GLU A 76 15.84 -4.36 -2.62
N LYS A 77 16.46 -3.41 -3.31
CA LYS A 77 17.42 -2.47 -2.69
C LYS A 77 16.78 -1.61 -1.60
N MET A 78 15.53 -1.18 -1.78
CA MET A 78 14.80 -0.43 -0.75
C MET A 78 14.53 -1.32 0.47
N LYS A 79 14.16 -2.59 0.25
CA LYS A 79 13.93 -3.58 1.30
C LYS A 79 15.21 -3.90 2.07
N GLU A 80 16.37 -3.98 1.40
CA GLU A 80 17.66 -4.13 2.07
C GLU A 80 18.02 -2.93 2.96
N LYS A 81 17.71 -1.70 2.49
CA LYS A 81 17.95 -0.48 3.27
C LYS A 81 17.05 -0.36 4.50
N ALA A 82 15.79 -0.80 4.38
CA ALA A 82 14.77 -0.61 5.40
C ALA A 82 13.82 -1.82 5.51
N PRO A 83 14.32 -2.98 5.94
CA PRO A 83 13.57 -4.24 5.91
C PRO A 83 12.33 -4.25 6.82
N ASN A 84 12.33 -3.41 7.86
CA ASN A 84 11.23 -3.31 8.81
C ASN A 84 10.19 -2.24 8.42
N ASN A 85 10.45 -1.46 7.37
CA ASN A 85 9.61 -0.33 6.98
C ASN A 85 8.92 -0.56 5.62
N LEU A 86 9.37 -1.53 4.81
CA LEU A 86 8.83 -1.76 3.48
C LEU A 86 8.38 -3.21 3.30
N ARG A 87 7.07 -3.39 3.04
CA ARG A 87 6.49 -4.65 2.59
C ARG A 87 6.08 -4.52 1.12
N VAL A 88 6.49 -5.48 0.31
CA VAL A 88 6.16 -5.51 -1.12
C VAL A 88 5.53 -6.87 -1.41
N ASP A 89 4.29 -6.84 -1.87
CA ASP A 89 3.52 -8.01 -2.23
C ASP A 89 3.19 -7.96 -3.73
N TYR A 90 3.29 -9.09 -4.41
CA TYR A 90 3.03 -9.16 -5.83
C TYR A 90 1.76 -9.95 -6.10
N ALA A 91 0.91 -9.47 -7.01
CA ALA A 91 -0.30 -10.15 -7.46
C ALA A 91 -0.15 -10.49 -8.95
N ILE A 92 0.40 -11.67 -9.24
CA ILE A 92 0.73 -12.07 -10.61
C ILE A 92 -0.36 -12.98 -11.16
N SER A 93 -1.40 -12.39 -11.74
CA SER A 93 -2.62 -13.10 -12.19
C SER A 93 -2.39 -14.25 -13.19
N ARG A 94 -1.24 -14.26 -13.89
CA ARG A 94 -0.85 -15.31 -14.85
C ARG A 94 -0.02 -16.45 -14.24
N GLU A 95 0.56 -16.25 -13.06
CA GLU A 95 1.52 -17.19 -12.45
C GLU A 95 1.07 -17.68 -11.06
N GLN A 96 0.17 -16.94 -10.42
CA GLN A 96 -0.27 -17.20 -9.06
C GLN A 96 -1.79 -17.39 -9.02
N THR A 97 -2.21 -18.33 -8.18
CA THR A 97 -3.60 -18.55 -7.80
C THR A 97 -3.73 -18.51 -6.28
N ASN A 98 -4.91 -18.14 -5.78
CA ASN A 98 -5.22 -18.33 -4.36
C ASN A 98 -5.55 -19.81 -4.05
N GLU A 99 -5.85 -20.11 -2.80
CA GLU A 99 -6.23 -21.44 -2.33
C GLU A 99 -7.50 -21.99 -3.02
N GLN A 100 -8.34 -21.09 -3.55
CA GLN A 100 -9.58 -21.43 -4.25
C GLN A 100 -9.36 -21.63 -5.78
N GLY A 101 -8.13 -21.51 -6.26
CA GLY A 101 -7.78 -21.64 -7.68
C GLY A 101 -8.09 -20.40 -8.52
N GLU A 102 -8.45 -19.28 -7.90
CA GLU A 102 -8.71 -18.02 -8.58
C GLU A 102 -7.39 -17.30 -8.91
N LYS A 103 -7.36 -16.60 -10.05
CA LYS A 103 -6.19 -15.81 -10.46
C LYS A 103 -5.84 -14.76 -9.40
N MET A 104 -4.55 -14.56 -9.16
CA MET A 104 -4.07 -13.59 -8.19
C MET A 104 -4.14 -12.15 -8.71
N TYR A 105 -5.24 -11.47 -8.42
CA TYR A 105 -5.41 -10.03 -8.61
C TYR A 105 -5.11 -9.24 -7.33
N ILE A 106 -5.07 -7.91 -7.42
CA ILE A 106 -4.81 -7.03 -6.26
C ILE A 106 -5.81 -7.27 -5.13
N GLN A 107 -7.10 -7.36 -5.45
CA GLN A 107 -8.16 -7.67 -4.47
C GLN A 107 -7.98 -9.06 -3.86
N THR A 108 -7.58 -10.05 -4.64
CA THR A 108 -7.31 -11.42 -4.16
C THR A 108 -6.14 -11.44 -3.19
N ARG A 109 -5.09 -10.66 -3.48
CA ARG A 109 -3.93 -10.54 -2.61
C ARG A 109 -4.28 -9.82 -1.32
N MET A 110 -5.01 -8.70 -1.40
CA MET A 110 -5.48 -7.94 -0.23
C MET A 110 -6.36 -8.78 0.69
N ALA A 111 -7.18 -9.68 0.12
CA ALA A 111 -8.02 -10.58 0.90
C ALA A 111 -7.21 -11.47 1.87
N GLN A 112 -5.95 -11.82 1.54
CA GLN A 112 -5.11 -12.67 2.37
C GLN A 112 -4.65 -12.01 3.68
N TYR A 113 -4.65 -10.68 3.73
CA TYR A 113 -4.25 -9.90 4.91
C TYR A 113 -5.25 -8.77 5.17
N ALA A 114 -6.52 -9.06 4.88
CA ALA A 114 -7.60 -8.07 4.92
C ALA A 114 -7.86 -7.55 6.34
N GLU A 115 -7.76 -8.41 7.35
CA GLU A 115 -7.88 -8.01 8.76
C GLU A 115 -6.73 -7.08 9.18
N GLU A 116 -5.49 -7.39 8.77
CA GLU A 116 -4.34 -6.50 9.01
C GLU A 116 -4.54 -5.14 8.34
N LEU A 117 -5.00 -5.11 7.08
CA LEU A 117 -5.32 -3.86 6.38
C LEU A 117 -6.38 -3.06 7.12
N TRP A 118 -7.44 -3.71 7.59
CA TRP A 118 -8.51 -3.05 8.32
C TRP A 118 -8.02 -2.40 9.62
N GLU A 119 -7.19 -3.11 10.40
CA GLU A 119 -6.56 -2.53 11.59
C GLU A 119 -5.63 -1.36 11.28
N LEU A 120 -4.95 -1.38 10.13
CA LEU A 120 -4.16 -0.23 9.67
C LEU A 120 -5.07 0.94 9.29
N LEU A 121 -6.16 0.71 8.55
CA LEU A 121 -7.08 1.76 8.11
C LEU A 121 -7.73 2.49 9.29
N LYS A 122 -7.97 1.80 10.41
CA LYS A 122 -8.50 2.40 11.64
C LYS A 122 -7.56 3.41 12.30
N LYS A 123 -6.27 3.46 11.92
CA LYS A 123 -5.31 4.42 12.47
C LYS A 123 -5.39 5.75 11.74
N ASP A 124 -5.41 6.84 12.50
CA ASP A 124 -5.49 8.20 11.95
C ASP A 124 -4.28 8.60 11.10
N ASN A 125 -3.14 7.92 11.25
CA ASN A 125 -1.93 8.15 10.46
C ASN A 125 -1.82 7.26 9.21
N THR A 126 -2.90 6.57 8.81
CA THR A 126 -2.88 5.70 7.63
C THR A 126 -3.43 6.39 6.38
N TYR A 127 -2.64 6.36 5.31
CA TYR A 127 -2.96 6.93 4.02
C TYR A 127 -2.94 5.84 2.95
N VAL A 128 -4.00 5.76 2.16
CA VAL A 128 -4.16 4.84 1.05
C VAL A 128 -4.01 5.60 -0.25
N TYR A 129 -3.17 5.08 -1.13
CA TYR A 129 -3.00 5.55 -2.49
C TYR A 129 -3.28 4.41 -3.45
N MET A 130 -4.13 4.66 -4.43
CA MET A 130 -4.53 3.67 -5.41
C MET A 130 -4.38 4.25 -6.82
N CYS A 131 -3.62 3.57 -7.68
CA CYS A 131 -3.36 4.03 -9.04
C CYS A 131 -3.36 2.89 -10.07
N GLY A 132 -3.97 3.10 -11.22
CA GLY A 132 -3.94 2.15 -12.33
C GLY A 132 -5.29 2.00 -13.05
N LEU A 133 -5.60 0.79 -13.48
CA LEU A 133 -6.79 0.50 -14.28
C LEU A 133 -8.08 0.62 -13.47
N LYS A 134 -9.14 1.13 -14.12
CA LYS A 134 -10.50 1.10 -13.56
C LYS A 134 -10.96 -0.32 -13.24
N GLY A 135 -11.75 -0.44 -12.17
CA GLY A 135 -12.38 -1.69 -11.75
C GLY A 135 -11.76 -2.34 -10.52
N MET A 136 -10.52 -2.00 -10.15
CA MET A 136 -9.90 -2.54 -8.93
C MET A 136 -10.55 -2.01 -7.64
N GLU A 137 -11.11 -0.80 -7.67
CA GLU A 137 -11.77 -0.18 -6.51
C GLU A 137 -12.93 -1.01 -5.99
N LYS A 138 -13.71 -1.63 -6.88
CA LYS A 138 -14.90 -2.38 -6.51
C LYS A 138 -14.55 -3.60 -5.66
N GLY A 139 -13.56 -4.39 -6.09
CA GLY A 139 -13.13 -5.57 -5.33
C GLY A 139 -12.59 -5.21 -3.94
N ILE A 140 -11.95 -4.05 -3.81
CA ILE A 140 -11.46 -3.54 -2.53
C ILE A 140 -12.63 -3.10 -1.65
N ASP A 141 -13.61 -2.38 -2.22
CA ASP A 141 -14.80 -1.94 -1.49
C ASP A 141 -15.63 -3.12 -0.95
N ASP A 142 -15.76 -4.20 -1.73
CA ASP A 142 -16.49 -5.41 -1.32
C ASP A 142 -15.82 -6.08 -0.09
N ILE A 143 -14.49 -6.18 -0.11
CA ILE A 143 -13.70 -6.72 1.01
C ILE A 143 -13.84 -5.83 2.24
N MET A 144 -13.65 -4.52 2.08
CA MET A 144 -13.67 -3.58 3.20
C MET A 144 -15.06 -3.41 3.80
N THR A 145 -16.12 -3.47 3.00
CA THR A 145 -17.50 -3.47 3.50
C THR A 145 -17.76 -4.64 4.44
N SER A 146 -17.29 -5.83 4.08
CA SER A 146 -17.46 -7.03 4.90
C SER A 146 -16.69 -6.94 6.22
N LEU A 147 -15.51 -6.32 6.22
CA LEU A 147 -14.70 -6.13 7.42
C LEU A 147 -15.24 -5.02 8.33
N ALA A 148 -15.58 -3.88 7.76
CA ALA A 148 -16.14 -2.76 8.50
C ALA A 148 -17.46 -3.14 9.19
N ALA A 149 -18.29 -3.95 8.53
CA ALA A 149 -19.53 -4.46 9.11
C ALA A 149 -19.32 -5.30 10.38
N LYS A 150 -18.19 -6.02 10.51
CA LYS A 150 -17.86 -6.78 11.73
C LYS A 150 -17.66 -5.85 12.95
N ASP A 151 -17.18 -4.64 12.71
CA ASP A 151 -16.98 -3.59 13.73
C ASP A 151 -18.19 -2.65 13.84
N GLY A 152 -19.30 -2.94 13.13
CA GLY A 152 -20.49 -2.09 13.10
C GLY A 152 -20.28 -0.75 12.37
N ILE A 153 -19.26 -0.66 11.52
CA ILE A 153 -18.90 0.54 10.75
C ILE A 153 -19.45 0.43 9.33
N ASP A 154 -20.10 1.49 8.84
CA ASP A 154 -20.46 1.63 7.43
C ASP A 154 -19.22 2.05 6.62
N TRP A 155 -18.71 1.13 5.79
CA TRP A 155 -17.53 1.37 4.95
C TRP A 155 -17.70 2.56 4.01
N ILE A 156 -18.88 2.79 3.45
CA ILE A 156 -19.11 3.86 2.48
C ILE A 156 -18.97 5.21 3.17
N GLU A 157 -19.54 5.34 4.37
CA GLU A 157 -19.39 6.56 5.18
C GLU A 157 -17.95 6.72 5.69
N TYR A 158 -17.33 5.64 6.17
CA TYR A 158 -15.94 5.66 6.63
C TYR A 158 -14.98 6.09 5.52
N LYS A 159 -15.09 5.48 4.33
CA LYS A 159 -14.33 5.85 3.13
C LYS A 159 -14.57 7.31 2.74
N ARG A 160 -15.80 7.83 2.88
CA ARG A 160 -16.12 9.24 2.62
C ARG A 160 -15.38 10.16 3.60
N GLN A 161 -15.28 9.78 4.87
CA GLN A 161 -14.50 10.53 5.87
C GLN A 161 -13.00 10.50 5.56
N MET A 162 -12.44 9.33 5.24
CA MET A 162 -11.04 9.21 4.82
C MET A 162 -10.73 10.05 3.57
N LYS A 163 -11.64 10.11 2.59
CA LYS A 163 -11.50 10.99 1.42
C LYS A 163 -11.47 12.47 1.80
N LYS A 164 -12.32 12.91 2.74
CA LYS A 164 -12.32 14.29 3.25
C LYS A 164 -11.03 14.61 4.01
N GLY A 165 -10.47 13.64 4.73
CA GLY A 165 -9.18 13.74 5.42
C GLY A 165 -7.95 13.58 4.54
N GLU A 166 -8.11 13.48 3.21
CA GLU A 166 -7.03 13.23 2.24
C GLU A 166 -6.25 11.91 2.51
N GLN A 167 -6.82 11.01 3.32
CA GLN A 167 -6.27 9.70 3.64
C GLN A 167 -6.61 8.64 2.59
N TRP A 168 -7.61 8.87 1.74
CA TRP A 168 -7.99 7.95 0.67
C TRP A 168 -7.85 8.61 -0.70
N ASN A 169 -6.75 8.31 -1.40
CA ASN A 169 -6.37 8.92 -2.66
C ASN A 169 -6.46 7.90 -3.80
N VAL A 170 -7.24 8.22 -4.84
CA VAL A 170 -7.40 7.32 -6.00
C VAL A 170 -7.20 8.08 -7.30
N GLU A 171 -6.41 7.49 -8.20
CA GLU A 171 -6.20 7.98 -9.56
C GLU A 171 -6.24 6.79 -10.52
N VAL A 172 -7.43 6.50 -11.02
CA VAL A 172 -7.68 5.41 -11.96
C VAL A 172 -8.05 5.94 -13.34
N TYR A 173 -7.54 5.29 -14.38
CA TYR A 173 -7.76 5.65 -15.79
C TYR A 173 -8.35 4.49 -16.60
#